data_AF-A0A8G1XBV3-F1
#
_entry.id   AF-A0A8G1XBV3-F1
#
_cell.length_a   1.000
_cell.length_b   1.000
_cell.length_c   1.000
_cell.angle_alpha   90.00
_cell.angle_beta   90.00
_cell.angle_gamma   90.00
#
_symmetry.space_group_name_H-M   'P 1'
#
loop_
_entity.id
_entity.type
_entity.pdbx_description
1 polymer ?
#
loop_
_entity_poly.entity_id
_entity_poly.type
_entity_poly.pdbx_seq_one_letter_code
_entity_poly.pdbx_strand_id
1 'polypeptide(L)'
;MDEEVRAAADLLHRVVRPEPRLRLGEAEALELAPLVVEWQRRGSTPEDLSRALLPGLPYPMHSAAAVLRSRLQRRMPPVPDALPQPPAPAKPSYAECATCHDPVPTPGICGPCAGRTPRPVAIGVGSSVVRTGAQRARTALRAARDAVPLGHCLNAAPTAG
;
A
#
# COMPACT_ATOMS: atom_id res chain seq x y z
N MET A 1 7.20 31.88 11.37
CA MET A 1 7.35 31.05 10.15
C MET A 1 8.70 30.35 10.12
N ASP A 2 9.78 30.97 10.59
CA ASP A 2 11.13 30.39 10.54
C ASP A 2 11.29 29.08 11.33
N GLU A 3 10.56 28.92 12.43
CA GLU A 3 10.61 27.70 13.25
C GLU A 3 9.96 26.48 12.55
N GLU A 4 8.81 26.69 11.87
CA GLU A 4 8.14 25.64 11.10
C GLU A 4 9.03 25.16 9.94
N VAL A 5 9.70 26.10 9.28
CA VAL A 5 10.68 25.82 8.20
C VAL A 5 11.90 25.07 8.75
N ARG A 6 12.43 25.47 9.90
CA ARG A 6 13.59 24.80 10.51
C ARG A 6 13.24 23.37 10.95
N ALA A 7 12.09 23.18 11.60
CA ALA A 7 11.60 21.85 11.97
C ALA A 7 11.38 20.96 10.74
N ALA A 8 10.90 21.53 9.63
CA ALA A 8 10.74 20.80 8.37
C ALA A 8 12.09 20.42 7.72
N ALA A 9 13.12 21.28 7.83
CA ALA A 9 14.47 20.94 7.39
C ALA A 9 15.07 19.79 8.22
N ASP A 10 14.89 19.82 9.55
CA ASP A 10 15.33 18.74 10.45
C ASP A 10 14.61 17.41 10.17
N LEU A 11 13.31 17.48 9.88
CA LEU A 11 12.53 16.33 9.43
C LEU A 11 13.09 15.77 8.12
N LEU A 12 13.38 16.63 7.14
CA LEU A 12 13.95 16.21 5.87
C LEU A 12 15.30 15.52 6.06
N HIS A 13 16.19 16.07 6.89
CA HIS A 13 17.46 15.43 7.23
C HIS A 13 17.28 14.05 7.86
N ARG A 14 16.28 13.89 8.74
CA ARG A 14 15.97 12.59 9.37
C ARG A 14 15.47 11.57 8.34
N VAL A 15 14.61 11.99 7.43
CA VAL A 15 14.03 11.14 6.37
C VAL A 15 15.10 10.67 5.38
N VAL A 16 16.04 11.52 4.98
CA VAL A 16 17.07 11.17 3.99
C VAL A 16 18.29 10.46 4.58
N ARG A 17 18.49 10.53 5.90
CA ARG A 17 19.61 9.90 6.62
C ARG A 17 19.89 8.43 6.24
N PRO A 18 18.90 7.55 6.01
CA PRO A 18 19.15 6.16 5.65
C PRO A 18 19.77 5.95 4.26
N GLU A 19 19.76 6.97 3.38
CA GLU A 19 20.28 6.88 2.02
C GLU A 19 21.59 7.69 1.86
N PRO A 20 22.77 7.04 1.88
CA PRO A 20 24.05 7.72 1.86
C PRO A 20 24.30 8.56 0.61
N ARG A 21 23.62 8.25 -0.51
CA ARG A 21 23.76 8.98 -1.77
C ARG A 21 23.07 10.34 -1.74
N LEU A 22 22.15 10.57 -0.81
CA LEU A 22 21.44 11.82 -0.60
C LEU A 22 22.13 12.68 0.46
N ARG A 23 23.34 13.16 0.13
CA ARG A 23 24.02 14.18 0.94
C ARG A 23 23.32 15.51 0.70
N LEU A 24 22.76 16.09 1.76
CA LEU A 24 22.03 17.34 1.73
C LEU A 24 22.67 18.31 2.73
N GLY A 25 23.08 19.49 2.26
CA GLY A 25 23.56 20.57 3.13
C GLY A 25 22.42 21.28 3.88
N GLU A 26 22.76 22.06 4.89
CA GLU A 26 21.77 22.81 5.69
C GLU A 26 21.01 23.85 4.85
N ALA A 27 21.71 24.63 4.02
CA ALA A 27 21.09 25.60 3.13
C ALA A 27 20.12 24.93 2.14
N GLU A 28 20.52 23.79 1.56
CA GLU A 28 19.65 23.04 0.65
C GLU A 28 18.42 22.47 1.38
N ALA A 29 18.57 22.03 2.62
CA ALA A 29 17.44 21.56 3.42
C ALA A 29 16.46 22.69 3.75
N LEU A 30 16.96 23.87 4.10
CA LEU A 30 16.14 25.07 4.33
C LEU A 30 15.44 25.53 3.04
N GLU A 31 16.08 25.42 1.88
CA GLU A 31 15.43 25.70 0.59
C GLU A 31 14.27 24.74 0.28
N LEU A 32 14.38 23.48 0.71
CA LEU A 32 13.36 22.44 0.46
C LEU A 32 12.28 22.40 1.53
N ALA A 33 12.56 22.92 2.73
CA ALA A 33 11.68 22.89 3.88
C ALA A 33 10.25 23.42 3.60
N PRO A 34 10.02 24.50 2.83
CA PRO A 34 8.66 24.94 2.52
C PRO A 34 7.81 23.87 1.82
N LEU A 35 8.42 23.04 0.95
CA LEU A 35 7.70 21.92 0.34
C LEU A 35 7.35 20.84 1.37
N VAL A 36 8.24 20.58 2.32
CA VAL A 36 8.01 19.61 3.40
C VAL A 36 6.93 20.09 4.37
N VAL A 37 6.85 21.40 4.63
CA VAL A 37 5.73 22.02 5.37
C VAL A 37 4.40 21.75 4.67
N GLU A 38 4.34 21.94 3.35
CA GLU A 38 3.13 21.66 2.58
C GLU A 38 2.74 20.18 2.58
N TRP A 39 3.71 19.26 2.57
CA TRP A 39 3.44 17.84 2.75
C TRP A 39 2.80 17.54 4.12
N GLN A 40 3.33 18.14 5.20
CA GLN A 40 2.80 17.97 6.55
C GLN A 40 1.38 18.55 6.69
N ARG A 41 1.12 19.72 6.10
CA ARG A 41 -0.23 20.32 6.06
C ARG A 41 -1.27 19.44 5.36
N ARG A 42 -0.82 18.62 4.41
CA ARG A 42 -1.66 17.61 3.73
C ARG A 42 -1.74 16.28 4.48
N GLY A 43 -1.23 16.22 5.71
CA GLY A 43 -1.30 15.05 6.58
C GLY A 43 -0.21 14.01 6.35
N SER A 44 0.88 14.34 5.64
CA SER A 44 1.95 13.39 5.38
C SER A 44 2.78 13.10 6.62
N THR A 45 3.05 11.81 6.86
CA THR A 45 3.95 11.35 7.92
C THR A 45 5.42 11.31 7.45
N PRO A 46 6.41 11.23 8.36
CA PRO A 46 7.81 10.97 8.00
C PRO A 46 7.99 9.70 7.15
N GLU A 47 7.16 8.68 7.39
CA GLU A 47 7.14 7.42 6.65
C GLU A 47 6.64 7.64 5.22
N ASP A 48 5.64 8.49 5.01
CA ASP A 48 5.12 8.83 3.68
C ASP A 48 6.15 9.62 2.87
N LEU A 49 6.85 10.57 3.51
CA LEU A 49 7.98 11.28 2.91
C LEU A 49 9.09 10.28 2.52
N SER A 50 9.46 9.36 3.40
CA SER A 50 10.47 8.34 3.11
C SER A 50 10.08 7.48 1.91
N ARG A 51 8.82 7.02 1.87
CA ARG A 51 8.27 6.20 0.78
C ARG A 51 8.20 6.95 -0.55
N ALA A 52 8.00 8.26 -0.52
CA ALA A 52 7.98 9.09 -1.72
C ALA A 52 9.40 9.44 -2.22
N LEU A 53 10.32 9.72 -1.30
CA LEU A 53 11.63 10.29 -1.62
C LEU A 53 12.70 9.24 -1.92
N LEU A 54 12.74 8.14 -1.17
CA LEU A 54 13.87 7.19 -1.21
C LEU A 54 13.82 6.13 -2.33
N PRO A 55 12.66 5.58 -2.75
CA PRO A 55 12.66 4.47 -3.71
C PRO A 55 13.07 4.89 -5.13
N GLY A 56 13.86 4.05 -5.83
CA GLY A 56 14.15 4.21 -7.26
C GLY A 56 14.96 5.46 -7.61
N LEU A 57 15.98 5.79 -6.80
CA LEU A 57 16.83 6.95 -7.05
C LEU A 57 17.63 6.80 -8.36
N PRO A 58 17.72 7.87 -9.16
CA PRO A 58 18.40 7.83 -10.46
C PRO A 58 19.89 7.53 -10.30
N TYR A 59 20.49 6.93 -11.33
CA TYR A 59 21.94 6.75 -11.46
C TYR A 59 22.37 7.09 -12.89
N PRO A 60 23.34 8.00 -13.10
CA PRO A 60 24.06 8.78 -12.09
C PRO A 60 23.20 9.90 -11.47
N MET A 61 23.59 10.38 -10.29
CA MET A 61 22.94 11.49 -9.60
C MET A 61 23.95 12.62 -9.39
N HIS A 62 23.66 13.80 -9.94
CA HIS A 62 24.55 14.96 -9.87
C HIS A 62 24.17 15.95 -8.75
N SER A 63 22.90 15.99 -8.35
CA SER A 63 22.43 16.84 -7.25
C SER A 63 21.31 16.14 -6.47
N ALA A 64 21.55 15.90 -5.18
CA ALA A 64 20.55 15.34 -4.28
C ALA A 64 19.38 16.31 -4.07
N ALA A 65 19.67 17.61 -3.86
CA ALA A 65 18.66 18.65 -3.68
C ALA A 65 17.71 18.75 -4.89
N ALA A 66 18.22 18.69 -6.12
CA ALA A 66 17.39 18.73 -7.32
C ALA A 66 16.46 17.51 -7.43
N VAL A 67 16.96 16.31 -7.12
CA VAL A 67 16.15 15.08 -7.10
C VAL A 67 15.05 15.16 -6.06
N LEU A 68 15.39 15.61 -4.84
CA LEU A 68 14.43 15.76 -3.75
C LEU A 68 13.36 16.81 -4.06
N ARG A 69 13.75 17.99 -4.55
CA ARG A 69 12.82 19.04 -5.01
C ARG A 69 11.81 18.49 -6.01
N SER A 70 12.32 17.82 -7.04
CA SER A 70 11.50 17.27 -8.11
C SER A 70 10.54 16.18 -7.62
N ARG A 71 10.95 15.38 -6.63
CA ARG A 71 10.09 14.35 -6.03
C ARG A 71 9.04 14.95 -5.09
N LEU A 72 9.41 15.89 -4.23
CA LEU A 72 8.50 16.60 -3.32
C LEU A 72 7.38 17.29 -4.11
N GLN A 73 7.70 17.89 -5.26
CA GLN A 73 6.71 18.52 -6.12
C GLN A 73 5.82 17.51 -6.84
N ARG A 74 6.41 16.50 -7.50
CA ARG A 74 5.65 15.55 -8.33
C ARG A 74 4.83 14.54 -7.53
N ARG A 75 5.27 14.19 -6.32
CA ARG A 75 4.58 13.22 -5.45
C ARG A 75 3.75 13.89 -4.35
N MET A 76 3.60 15.21 -4.41
CA MET A 76 2.81 15.98 -3.43
C MET A 76 1.42 15.36 -3.29
N PRO A 77 0.98 14.98 -2.07
CA PRO A 77 -0.35 14.45 -1.86
C PRO A 77 -1.42 15.43 -2.31
N PRO A 78 -2.62 14.98 -2.72
CA PRO A 78 -3.74 15.88 -2.95
C PRO A 78 -4.12 16.60 -1.65
N VAL A 79 -4.79 17.75 -1.78
CA VAL A 79 -5.33 18.45 -0.62
C VAL A 79 -6.40 17.55 0.04
N PRO A 80 -6.37 17.33 1.37
CA PRO A 80 -7.26 16.39 2.05
C PRO A 80 -8.76 16.57 1.72
N ASP A 81 -9.23 17.80 1.56
CA ASP A 81 -10.64 18.10 1.26
C ASP A 81 -11.02 17.94 -0.23
N ALA A 82 -10.06 17.64 -1.10
CA ALA A 82 -10.30 17.41 -2.53
C ALA A 82 -10.72 15.97 -2.84
N LEU A 83 -10.56 15.03 -1.90
CA LEU A 83 -11.01 13.66 -2.07
C LEU A 83 -12.39 13.48 -1.43
N PRO A 84 -13.41 13.01 -2.18
CA PRO A 84 -14.65 12.56 -1.57
C PRO A 84 -14.30 11.54 -0.49
N GLN A 85 -14.63 11.85 0.76
CA GLN A 85 -14.52 10.90 1.87
C GLN A 85 -15.22 9.62 1.42
N PRO A 86 -14.54 8.45 1.39
CA PRO A 86 -15.23 7.21 1.11
C PRO A 86 -16.38 7.10 2.13
N PRO A 87 -17.60 6.73 1.69
CA PRO A 87 -18.72 6.66 2.61
C PRO A 87 -18.30 5.78 3.78
N ALA A 88 -18.39 6.33 4.99
CA ALA A 88 -18.08 5.58 6.20
C ALA A 88 -18.82 4.24 6.12
N PRO A 89 -18.17 3.10 6.46
CA PRO A 89 -18.83 1.82 6.42
C PRO A 89 -20.10 1.94 7.25
N ALA A 90 -21.26 1.81 6.59
CA ALA A 90 -22.55 1.91 7.25
C ALA A 90 -22.51 0.91 8.41
N LYS A 91 -22.68 1.41 9.65
CA LYS A 91 -22.80 0.54 10.81
C LYS A 91 -23.90 -0.48 10.46
N PRO A 92 -23.66 -1.80 10.62
CA PRO A 92 -24.69 -2.77 10.33
C PRO A 92 -25.87 -2.49 11.26
N SER A 93 -26.95 -1.95 10.71
CA SER A 93 -28.21 -1.79 11.42
C SER A 93 -28.92 -3.13 11.36
N TYR A 94 -29.06 -3.79 12.51
CA TYR A 94 -29.93 -4.95 12.62
C TYR A 94 -31.36 -4.48 12.92
N ALA A 95 -32.33 -5.15 12.30
CA ALA A 95 -33.74 -5.04 12.65
C ALA A 95 -34.17 -6.31 13.39
N GLU A 96 -35.35 -6.32 14.00
CA GLU A 96 -35.93 -7.50 14.64
C GLU A 96 -36.88 -8.22 13.69
N CYS A 97 -36.88 -9.55 13.74
CA CYS A 97 -37.85 -10.37 13.04
C CYS A 97 -39.27 -10.10 13.57
N ALA A 98 -40.22 -9.83 12.68
CA ALA A 98 -41.61 -9.56 13.06
C ALA A 98 -42.37 -10.75 13.71
N THR A 99 -41.74 -11.93 13.79
CA THR A 99 -42.36 -13.15 14.35
C THR A 99 -41.61 -13.69 15.57
N CYS A 100 -40.29 -13.88 15.46
CA CYS A 100 -39.48 -14.45 16.55
C CYS A 100 -38.58 -13.43 17.26
N HIS A 101 -38.57 -12.16 16.81
CA HIS A 101 -37.69 -11.11 17.32
C HIS A 101 -36.18 -11.35 17.17
N ASP A 102 -35.75 -12.38 16.44
CA ASP A 102 -34.34 -12.58 16.12
C ASP A 102 -33.77 -11.43 15.27
N PRO A 103 -32.49 -11.07 15.46
CA PRO A 103 -31.85 -10.03 14.67
C PRO A 103 -31.76 -10.42 13.19
N VAL A 104 -32.29 -9.58 12.32
CA VAL A 104 -32.27 -9.71 10.86
C VAL A 104 -31.55 -8.54 10.21
N PRO A 105 -30.83 -8.74 9.08
CA PRO A 105 -30.06 -7.68 8.43
C PRO A 105 -30.92 -6.59 7.77
N THR A 106 -32.21 -6.86 7.56
CA THR A 106 -33.19 -5.97 6.96
C THR A 106 -34.54 -6.19 7.65
N PRO A 107 -35.36 -5.14 7.87
CA PRO A 107 -36.68 -5.28 8.46
C PRO A 107 -37.54 -6.34 7.74
N GLY A 108 -38.18 -7.23 8.49
CA GLY A 108 -39.01 -8.29 7.92
C GLY A 108 -39.06 -9.55 8.78
N ILE A 109 -39.33 -10.68 8.14
CA ILE A 109 -39.39 -12.01 8.78
C ILE A 109 -38.09 -12.76 8.48
N CYS A 110 -37.48 -13.38 9.49
CA CYS A 110 -36.25 -14.14 9.34
C CYS A 110 -36.43 -15.37 8.43
N GLY A 111 -35.35 -15.89 7.85
CA GLY A 111 -35.38 -17.08 7.00
C GLY A 111 -36.13 -18.27 7.62
N PRO A 112 -35.84 -18.66 8.87
CA PRO A 112 -36.58 -19.72 9.57
C PRO A 112 -38.09 -19.47 9.66
N CYS A 113 -38.53 -18.28 10.09
CA CYS A 113 -39.95 -17.93 10.17
C CYS A 113 -40.61 -17.81 8.80
N ALA A 114 -39.85 -17.52 7.74
CA ALA A 114 -40.30 -17.58 6.35
C ALA A 114 -40.29 -19.00 5.76
N GLY A 115 -40.04 -20.03 6.58
CA GLY A 115 -40.00 -21.43 6.14
C GLY A 115 -38.75 -21.79 5.32
N ARG A 116 -37.73 -20.92 5.28
CA ARG A 116 -36.46 -21.21 4.63
C ARG A 116 -35.61 -22.04 5.58
N THR A 117 -35.20 -23.22 5.13
CA THR A 117 -34.23 -24.03 5.86
C THR A 117 -32.90 -23.29 5.94
N PRO A 118 -32.32 -23.10 7.14
CA PRO A 118 -30.99 -22.54 7.27
C PRO A 118 -30.02 -23.35 6.43
N ARG A 119 -29.21 -22.68 5.60
CA ARG A 119 -28.08 -23.37 4.98
C ARG A 119 -27.12 -23.76 6.11
N PRO A 120 -26.82 -25.05 6.31
CA PRO A 120 -25.89 -25.45 7.35
C PRO A 120 -24.53 -24.80 7.06
N VAL A 121 -24.07 -23.97 7.99
CA VAL A 121 -22.71 -23.46 7.97
C VAL A 121 -21.84 -24.57 8.52
N ALA A 122 -20.97 -25.14 7.68
CA ALA A 122 -20.02 -26.15 8.13
C ALA A 122 -18.94 -25.47 9.01
N ILE A 123 -19.18 -25.45 10.32
CA ILE A 123 -18.23 -24.94 11.31
C ILE A 123 -17.19 -26.05 11.58
N GLY A 124 -15.90 -25.70 11.62
CA GLY A 124 -14.81 -26.64 11.94
C GLY A 124 -14.15 -27.35 10.75
N VAL A 125 -14.72 -27.27 9.53
CA VAL A 125 -14.09 -27.86 8.33
C VAL A 125 -13.08 -26.92 7.63
N GLY A 126 -12.89 -25.70 8.14
CA GLY A 126 -12.02 -24.71 7.50
C GLY A 126 -10.58 -25.20 7.30
N SER A 127 -10.02 -25.92 8.28
CA SER A 127 -8.65 -26.43 8.19
C SER A 127 -8.47 -27.48 7.08
N SER A 128 -9.43 -28.39 6.90
CA SER A 128 -9.36 -29.41 5.85
C SER A 128 -9.54 -28.80 4.45
N VAL A 129 -10.44 -27.81 4.31
CA VAL A 129 -10.65 -27.07 3.06
C VAL A 129 -9.38 -26.28 2.69
N VAL A 130 -8.77 -25.57 3.65
CA VAL A 130 -7.52 -24.81 3.43
C VAL A 130 -6.37 -25.73 3.04
N ARG A 131 -6.17 -26.87 3.72
CA ARG A 131 -5.12 -27.84 3.35
C ARG A 131 -5.31 -28.38 1.94
N THR A 132 -6.54 -28.73 1.59
CA THR A 132 -6.87 -29.27 0.26
C THR A 132 -6.64 -28.22 -0.83
N GLY A 133 -7.07 -26.97 -0.60
CA GLY A 133 -6.82 -25.86 -1.52
C GLY A 133 -5.33 -25.57 -1.70
N ALA A 134 -4.57 -25.50 -0.60
CA ALA A 134 -3.13 -25.28 -0.62
C ALA A 134 -2.37 -26.41 -1.34
N GLN A 135 -2.84 -27.65 -1.24
CA GLN A 135 -2.24 -28.77 -1.97
C GLN A 135 -2.49 -28.62 -3.48
N ARG A 136 -3.72 -28.31 -3.89
CA ARG A 136 -4.07 -28.09 -5.31
C ARG A 136 -3.28 -26.94 -5.93
N ALA A 137 -3.11 -25.84 -5.20
CA ALA A 137 -2.29 -24.72 -5.65
C ALA A 137 -0.83 -25.12 -5.83
N ARG A 138 -0.24 -25.83 -4.85
CA ARG A 138 1.14 -26.31 -4.93
C ARG A 138 1.36 -27.28 -6.10
N THR A 139 0.43 -28.19 -6.36
CA THR A 139 0.52 -29.11 -7.50
C THR A 139 0.45 -28.36 -8.82
N ALA A 140 -0.45 -27.38 -8.96
CA ALA A 140 -0.57 -26.57 -10.17
C ALA A 140 0.68 -25.73 -10.43
N LEU A 141 1.24 -25.09 -9.39
CA LEU A 141 2.46 -24.28 -9.52
C LEU A 141 3.69 -25.11 -9.90
N ARG A 142 3.82 -26.33 -9.37
CA ARG A 142 4.91 -27.25 -9.75
C ARG A 142 4.77 -27.69 -11.20
N ALA A 143 3.57 -28.12 -11.60
CA ALA A 143 3.29 -28.48 -12.98
C ALA A 143 3.57 -27.33 -13.96
N ALA A 144 3.15 -26.10 -13.59
CA ALA A 144 3.45 -24.91 -14.38
C ALA A 144 4.95 -24.64 -14.49
N ARG A 145 5.71 -24.77 -13.39
CA ARG A 145 7.16 -24.59 -13.39
C ARG A 145 7.85 -25.61 -14.29
N ASP A 146 7.45 -26.88 -14.21
CA ASP A 146 8.07 -27.96 -14.99
C ASP A 146 7.67 -27.88 -16.48
N ALA A 147 6.53 -27.27 -16.80
CA ALA A 147 6.10 -26.99 -18.17
C ALA A 147 6.74 -25.74 -18.81
N VAL A 148 7.46 -24.91 -18.04
CA VAL A 148 8.23 -23.77 -18.58
C VAL A 148 9.61 -24.28 -18.99
N PRO A 149 9.94 -24.36 -20.30
CA PRO A 149 11.29 -24.71 -20.72
C PRO A 149 12.25 -23.61 -20.29
N LEU A 150 13.18 -23.94 -19.38
CA LEU A 150 14.33 -23.08 -19.12
C LEU A 150 15.18 -23.06 -20.39
N GLY A 151 15.06 -21.98 -21.17
CA GLY A 151 15.87 -21.74 -22.35
C GLY A 151 17.35 -21.69 -21.98
N HIS A 152 18.09 -22.70 -22.40
CA HIS A 152 19.55 -22.75 -22.36
C HIS A 152 20.11 -21.78 -23.40
N CYS A 153 20.54 -20.59 -22.99
CA CYS A 153 21.42 -19.75 -23.79
C CYS A 153 22.85 -20.28 -23.64
N LEU A 154 23.18 -21.39 -24.32
CA LEU A 154 24.57 -21.84 -24.44
C LEU A 154 25.26 -21.03 -25.54
N ASN A 155 26.31 -20.31 -25.14
CA ASN A 155 27.18 -19.51 -25.99
C ASN A 155 27.73 -20.32 -27.18
N ALA A 156 27.41 -19.88 -28.40
CA ALA A 156 28.21 -20.19 -29.58
C ALA A 156 29.12 -18.97 -29.85
N ALA A 157 30.42 -19.11 -29.63
CA ALA A 157 31.42 -18.17 -30.13
C ALA A 157 31.96 -18.67 -31.49
N PRO A 158 32.27 -17.78 -32.45
CA PRO A 158 32.58 -18.15 -33.81
C PRO A 158 34.01 -18.63 -33.99
N THR A 159 34.20 -19.59 -34.89
CA THR A 159 35.49 -19.96 -35.50
C THR A 159 36.01 -18.78 -36.33
N ALA A 160 37.24 -18.33 -36.07
CA ALA A 160 38.03 -17.50 -36.96
C ALA A 160 39.37 -18.21 -37.22
N GLY A 161 39.75 -18.29 -38.50
CA GLY A 161 41.02 -18.86 -38.97
C GLY A 161 42.16 -17.86 -39.03
#